data_AF-A0A859CWB1-F1
#
_entry.id   AF-A0A859CWB1-F1
#
_cell.length_a   1.000
_cell.length_b   1.000
_cell.length_c   1.000
_cell.angle_alpha   90.00
_cell.angle_beta   90.00
_cell.angle_gamma   90.00
#
_symmetry.space_group_name_H-M   'P 1'
#
loop_
_entity.id
_entity.type
_entity.pdbx_description
1 polymer ?
#
loop_
_entity_poly.entity_id
_entity_poly.type
_entity_poly.pdbx_seq_one_letter_code
_entity_poly.pdbx_strand_id
1 'polypeptide(L)' 'MLILTRRINETINIDNNIQVKIISVKGGQVRIGVTAPKNVIVHREEIYKRIEDQKRQVDNESYWP' A
#
# COMPACT_ATOMS: atom_id res chain seq x y z
N MET A 1 1.36 0.37 14.94
CA MET A 1 2.40 -0.19 14.04
C MET A 1 2.75 -1.59 14.53
N LEU A 2 2.61 -2.62 13.69
CA LEU A 2 2.99 -4.01 14.00
C LEU A 2 4.24 -4.36 13.19
N ILE A 3 5.28 -4.89 13.84
CA ILE A 3 6.57 -5.19 13.20
C ILE A 3 6.72 -6.70 13.09
N LEU A 4 6.94 -7.18 11.87
CA LEU A 4 7.13 -8.60 11.57
C LEU A 4 8.41 -8.79 10.76
N THR A 5 9.31 -9.65 11.23
CA THR A 5 10.52 -10.03 10.49
C THR A 5 10.21 -11.28 9.66
N ARG A 6 10.33 -11.18 8.33
CA ARG A 6 10.09 -12.26 7.38
C ARG A 6 11.31 -12.54 6.50
N ARG A 7 11.49 -13.80 6.10
CA ARG A 7 12.47 -14.27 5.13
C ARG A 7 11.88 -14.31 3.72
N ILE A 8 12.72 -14.53 2.71
CA ILE A 8 12.31 -14.71 1.31
C ILE A 8 11.33 -15.89 1.22
N ASN A 9 10.29 -15.73 0.39
CA ASN A 9 9.15 -16.63 0.21
C ASN A 9 8.18 -16.75 1.38
N GLU A 10 8.40 -16.06 2.50
CA GLU A 10 7.38 -15.99 3.54
C GLU A 10 6.27 -15.00 3.20
N THR A 11 5.12 -15.25 3.80
CA THR A 11 3.88 -14.55 3.53
C THR A 11 3.28 -14.00 4.82
N ILE A 12 2.72 -12.80 4.73
CA ILE A 12 1.94 -12.12 5.77
C ILE A 12 0.51 -12.05 5.24
N ASN A 13 -0.44 -12.58 6.01
CA ASN A 13 -1.85 -12.43 5.71
C ASN A 13 -2.41 -11.29 6.54
N ILE A 14 -3.15 -10.38 5.89
CA ILE A 14 -3.85 -9.27 6.52
C ILE A 14 -5.32 -9.49 6.22
N ASP A 15 -6.12 -9.67 7.27
CA ASP A 15 -7.51 -10.11 7.15
C ASP A 15 -7.64 -11.43 6.36
N ASN A 16 -8.79 -11.72 5.78
CA ASN A 16 -9.03 -12.93 5.01
C ASN A 16 -8.73 -12.78 3.51
N ASN A 17 -8.44 -11.56 3.05
CA ASN A 17 -8.41 -11.24 1.63
C ASN A 17 -7.09 -10.64 1.15
N ILE A 18 -6.23 -10.15 2.02
CA ILE A 18 -4.98 -9.50 1.62
C ILE A 18 -3.81 -10.40 2.00
N GLN A 19 -2.94 -10.65 1.02
CA GLN A 19 -1.75 -11.46 1.18
C GLN A 19 -0.53 -10.68 0.70
N VAL A 20 0.49 -10.59 1.55
CA VAL A 20 1.75 -9.90 1.26
C VAL A 20 2.88 -10.92 1.31
N LYS A 21 3.51 -11.18 0.17
CA LYS A 21 4.59 -12.16 0.03
C LYS A 21 5.92 -11.48 -0.22
N ILE A 22 6.97 -11.92 0.47
CA ILE A 22 8.33 -11.47 0.20
C ILE A 22 8.89 -12.31 -0.96
N ILE A 23 9.06 -11.71 -2.13
CA ILE A 23 9.48 -12.42 -3.34
C ILE A 23 11.01 -12.57 -3.38
N SER A 24 11.74 -11.49 -3.09
CA SER A 24 13.20 -11.54 -3.05
C SER A 24 13.78 -10.34 -2.31
N VAL A 25 15.03 -10.48 -1.88
CA VAL A 25 15.82 -9.39 -1.31
C VAL A 25 17.10 -9.28 -2.13
N LYS A 26 17.39 -8.11 -2.69
CA LYS A 26 18.60 -7.85 -3.47
C LYS A 26 19.13 -6.46 -3.14
N GLY A 27 20.36 -6.39 -2.62
CA GLY A 27 21.05 -5.11 -2.39
C GLY A 27 20.26 -4.14 -1.49
N GLY A 28 19.62 -4.64 -0.44
CA GLY A 28 18.77 -3.83 0.45
C GLY A 28 17.38 -3.51 -0.10
N GLN A 29 17.09 -3.80 -1.37
CA GLN A 29 15.74 -3.71 -1.91
C GLN A 29 14.98 -5.01 -1.68
N VAL A 30 13.75 -4.89 -1.22
CA VAL A 30 12.83 -6.02 -1.02
C VAL A 30 11.77 -5.99 -2.10
N ARG A 31 11.63 -7.08 -2.85
CA ARG A 31 10.47 -7.27 -3.74
C ARG A 31 9.34 -7.87 -2.93
N ILE A 32 8.24 -7.14 -2.91
CA ILE A 32 7.03 -7.52 -2.17
C ILE A 32 5.93 -7.75 -3.21
N GLY A 33 5.31 -8.92 -3.18
CA GLY A 33 4.08 -9.21 -3.90
C GLY A 33 2.90 -8.92 -2.99
N VAL A 34 1.93 -8.15 -3.46
CA VAL A 34 0.68 -7.90 -2.74
C VAL A 34 -0.46 -8.45 -3.57
N THR A 35 -1.18 -9.40 -3.01
CA THR A 35 -2.42 -9.95 -3.55
C THR A 35 -3.56 -9.40 -2.70
N ALA A 36 -4.45 -8.65 -3.34
CA ALA A 36 -5.65 -8.13 -2.68
C ALA A 36 -6.84 -8.26 -3.65
N PRO A 37 -8.06 -8.40 -3.13
CA PRO A 37 -9.29 -8.39 -3.93
C PRO A 37 -9.52 -7.02 -4.59
N LYS A 38 -10.33 -7.00 -5.65
CA LYS A 38 -10.59 -5.79 -6.46
C LYS A 38 -11.23 -4.62 -5.70
N ASN A 39 -11.86 -4.89 -4.55
CA ASN A 39 -12.43 -3.85 -3.69
C ASN A 39 -11.37 -3.10 -2.88
N VAL A 40 -10.16 -3.64 -2.75
CA VAL A 40 -9.06 -3.01 -2.03
C VAL A 40 -8.05 -2.46 -3.04
N ILE A 41 -7.93 -1.14 -3.07
CA ILE A 41 -7.00 -0.47 -3.97
C ILE A 41 -5.61 -0.45 -3.34
N VAL A 42 -4.63 -1.08 -4.01
CA VAL A 42 -3.23 -1.09 -3.57
C VAL A 42 -2.48 0.02 -4.30
N HIS A 43 -2.11 1.07 -3.57
CA HIS A 43 -1.29 2.16 -4.09
C HIS A 43 0.14 2.07 -3.60
N ARG A 44 1.08 2.58 -4.40
CA ARG A 44 2.40 2.96 -3.90
C ARG A 44 2.23 4.21 -3.03
N GLU A 45 2.92 4.29 -1.90
CA GLU A 45 2.79 5.40 -0.95
C GLU A 45 2.97 6.77 -1.63
N GLU A 46 3.93 6.88 -2.54
CA GLU A 46 4.23 8.09 -3.32
C GLU A 46 3.05 8.57 -4.18
N ILE A 47 2.21 7.65 -4.67
CA ILE A 47 1.03 7.96 -5.49
C ILE A 47 -0.14 8.31 -4.57
N TYR A 48 -0.30 7.57 -3.47
CA TYR A 48 -1.36 7.81 -2.49
C TYR A 48 -1.27 9.23 -1.90
N LYS A 49 -0.06 9.66 -1.47
CA LYS A 49 0.17 11.01 -0.95
C LYS A 49 -0.21 12.10 -1.94
N ARG A 50 0.08 11.92 -3.24
CA ARG A 50 -0.31 12.90 -4.28
C ARG A 50 -1.82 12.98 -4.46
N ILE A 51 -2.51 11.83 -4.45
CA ILE A 51 -3.96 11.78 -4.61
C ILE A 51 -4.67 12.38 -3.38
N GLU A 52 -4.17 12.13 -2.17
CA GLU A 52 -4.70 12.75 -0.94
C GLU A 52 -4.53 14.28 -0.95
N ASP A 53 -3.35 14.76 -1.36
CA ASP A 53 -3.09 16.20 -1.45
C ASP A 53 -4.02 16.88 -2.46
N GLN A 54 -4.23 16.24 -3.62
CA GLN A 54 -5.18 16.72 -4.63
C GLN A 54 -6.63 16.68 -4.13
N LYS A 55 -7.07 15.62 -3.45
CA LYS A 55 -8.43 15.56 -2.88
C LYS A 55 -8.67 16.65 -1.84
N ARG A 56 -7.65 16.98 -1.03
CA ARG A 56 -7.71 18.09 -0.07
C ARG A 56 -7.84 19.46 -0.73
N GLN A 57 -7.24 19.66 -1.90
CA GLN A 57 -7.33 20.93 -2.63
C GLN A 57 -8.70 21.11 -3.30
N VAL A 58 -9.29 20.04 -3.86
CA VAL A 58 -10.59 20.12 -4.56
C VAL A 58 -11.77 20.36 -3.61
N ASP A 59 -11.70 19.84 -2.38
CA ASP A 59 -12.74 20.05 -1.36
C ASP A 59 -12.80 21.52 -0.87
N ASN A 60 -11.66 22.21 -0.89
CA ASN A 60 -11.53 23.58 -0.39
C ASN A 60 -11.99 24.65 -1.40
N GLU A 61 -12.06 24.30 -2.69
CA GLU A 61 -12.45 25.22 -3.77
C GLU A 61 -13.96 25.15 -4.12
N SER A 62 -14.69 24.21 -3.50
CA SER A 62 -16.15 24.06 -3.66
C SER A 62 -16.97 24.93 -2.69
N TYR A 63 -16.32 25.80 -1.91
CA TYR A 63 -16.97 26.79 -1.06
C TYR A 63 -16.71 28.20 -1.60
N TRP A 64 -17.50 28.60 -2.58
CA TRP A 64 -17.77 30.02 -2.80
C TRP A 64 -19.30 30.22 -2.82
N PRO A 65 -19.83 31.16 -2.02
CA PRO A 65 -21.26 31.31 -1.74
C PRO A 65 -22.12 31.65 -2.97
#